data_AF-A0A7C4U251-F1
#
_entry.id   AF-A0A7C4U251-F1
#
_cell.length_a   1.000
_cell.length_b   1.000
_cell.length_c   1.000
_cell.angle_alpha   90.00
_cell.angle_beta   90.00
_cell.angle_gamma   90.00
#
_symmetry.space_group_name_H-M   'P 1'
#
loop_
_entity.id
_entity.type
_entity.pdbx_description
1 polymer ?
#
loop_
_entity_poly.entity_id
_entity_poly.type
_entity_poly.pdbx_seq_one_letter_code
_entity_poly.pdbx_strand_id
1 'polypeptide(L)'
;MEIIHVAAECYPVAKAGGLGDVVGALPKYQAELGHVAKVVMPMYRTKFLYNNEWELVHEGNQHIGPHYFNYAVIKEKTNKLGFDLYLVDINGLLDREKIYGYDDDTERFLAFQVAVVDWLNKWNHQPDVIHCHDHHTGLIPFMVKYCFEFRQKLADIPTVFTVHNGQYQGWIGWDKYYWLPSFDSWKWGMLDWNNSINPMASAVKCAWKVTTVSHSYLEELRQSANGLENLFQYEVGKSSGILNGI
;
A
#
# COMPACT_ATOMS: atom_id res chain seq x y z
N MET A 1 17.07 -10.01 2.96
CA MET A 1 15.73 -9.65 3.46
C MET A 1 14.71 -9.94 2.37
N GLU A 2 13.49 -10.29 2.75
CA GLU A 2 12.31 -10.33 1.90
C GLU A 2 11.49 -9.06 2.10
N ILE A 3 11.36 -8.26 1.04
CA ILE A 3 10.76 -6.92 1.06
C ILE A 3 9.55 -6.91 0.12
N ILE A 4 8.38 -6.60 0.67
CA ILE A 4 7.13 -6.51 -0.09
C ILE A 4 6.76 -5.05 -0.32
N HIS A 5 6.92 -4.58 -1.54
CA HIS A 5 6.42 -3.27 -1.97
C HIS A 5 4.96 -3.38 -2.35
N VAL A 6 4.10 -2.62 -1.66
CA VAL A 6 2.67 -2.51 -1.99
C VAL A 6 2.41 -1.10 -2.52
N ALA A 7 1.90 -1.00 -3.74
CA ALA A 7 1.69 0.28 -4.42
C ALA A 7 0.51 0.22 -5.41
N ALA A 8 -0.06 1.39 -5.74
CA ALA A 8 -1.05 1.52 -6.80
C ALA A 8 -0.40 1.62 -8.20
N GLU A 9 0.90 1.92 -8.29
CA GLU A 9 1.60 2.13 -9.55
C GLU A 9 2.93 1.37 -9.57
N CYS A 10 3.31 0.90 -10.75
CA CYS A 10 4.61 0.30 -11.03
C CYS A 10 4.87 0.40 -12.53
N TYR A 11 5.93 1.09 -12.95
CA TYR A 11 6.34 1.11 -14.35
C TYR A 11 7.05 -0.22 -14.71
N PRO A 12 6.79 -0.83 -15.89
CA PRO A 12 5.90 -0.42 -16.98
C PRO A 12 4.47 -1.00 -16.90
N VAL A 13 4.07 -1.56 -15.75
CA VAL A 13 2.79 -2.26 -15.55
C VAL A 13 1.59 -1.31 -15.62
N ALA A 14 1.60 -0.28 -14.78
CA ALA A 14 0.64 0.83 -14.77
C ALA A 14 1.29 2.04 -14.08
N LYS A 15 1.19 3.22 -14.71
CA LYS A 15 1.80 4.46 -14.23
C LYS A 15 0.88 5.65 -14.50
N ALA A 16 0.72 6.50 -13.49
CA ALA A 16 0.08 7.81 -13.57
C ALA A 16 1.03 8.95 -13.16
N GLY A 17 2.01 8.70 -12.28
CA GLY A 17 2.96 9.69 -11.80
C GLY A 17 4.33 9.11 -11.47
N GLY A 18 5.13 9.86 -10.69
CA GLY A 18 6.50 9.48 -10.32
C GLY A 18 6.59 8.29 -9.36
N LEU A 19 5.52 7.99 -8.62
CA LEU A 19 5.40 6.79 -7.78
C LEU A 19 5.73 5.52 -8.58
N GLY A 20 5.13 5.39 -9.76
CA GLY A 20 5.33 4.22 -10.62
C GLY A 20 6.77 4.03 -11.07
N ASP A 21 7.53 5.11 -11.27
CA ASP A 21 8.95 5.03 -11.63
C ASP A 21 9.78 4.46 -10.48
N VAL A 22 9.51 4.91 -9.24
CA VAL A 22 10.23 4.42 -8.05
C VAL A 22 9.96 2.93 -7.82
N VAL A 23 8.68 2.53 -7.86
CA VAL A 23 8.30 1.12 -7.63
C VAL A 23 8.76 0.23 -8.78
N GLY A 24 8.88 0.75 -10.00
CA GLY A 24 9.45 0.03 -11.14
C GLY A 24 10.97 -0.15 -11.10
N ALA A 25 11.69 0.62 -10.29
CA ALA A 25 13.16 0.64 -10.26
C ALA A 25 13.77 0.15 -8.94
N LEU A 26 13.30 0.66 -7.79
CA LEU A 26 13.87 0.37 -6.47
C LEU A 26 13.92 -1.14 -6.15
N PRO A 27 12.85 -1.93 -6.35
CA PRO A 27 12.85 -3.36 -6.05
C PRO A 27 13.89 -4.14 -6.87
N LYS A 28 14.13 -3.72 -8.12
CA LYS A 28 15.16 -4.32 -8.98
C LYS A 28 16.56 -4.15 -8.37
N TYR A 29 16.92 -2.93 -7.95
CA TYR A 29 18.23 -2.70 -7.34
C TYR A 29 18.37 -3.36 -5.97
N GLN A 30 17.30 -3.46 -5.18
CA GLN A 30 17.32 -4.27 -3.96
C GLN A 30 17.58 -5.75 -4.26
N ALA A 31 16.99 -6.28 -5.34
CA ALA A 31 17.26 -7.65 -5.79
C ALA A 31 18.73 -7.84 -6.22
N GLU A 32 19.30 -6.87 -6.94
CA GLU A 32 20.73 -6.86 -7.32
C GLU A 32 21.66 -6.81 -6.09
N LEU A 33 21.23 -6.18 -4.99
CA LEU A 33 21.93 -6.18 -3.70
C LEU A 33 21.73 -7.48 -2.89
N GLY A 34 21.05 -8.49 -3.44
CA GLY A 34 20.86 -9.80 -2.82
C GLY A 34 19.64 -9.88 -1.90
N HIS A 35 18.69 -8.95 -1.99
CA HIS A 35 17.40 -9.06 -1.31
C HIS A 35 16.36 -9.78 -2.18
N VAL A 36 15.31 -10.30 -1.55
CA VAL A 36 14.15 -10.85 -2.24
C VAL A 36 13.09 -9.75 -2.28
N ALA A 37 13.06 -8.98 -3.37
CA ALA A 37 12.09 -7.91 -3.54
C ALA A 37 10.86 -8.40 -4.31
N LYS A 38 9.67 -8.05 -3.82
CA LYS A 38 8.39 -8.35 -4.44
C LYS A 38 7.58 -7.07 -4.58
N VAL A 39 6.85 -6.92 -5.69
CA VAL A 39 5.89 -5.83 -5.88
C VAL A 39 4.48 -6.40 -5.95
N VAL A 40 3.57 -5.81 -5.21
CA VAL A 40 2.15 -6.16 -5.17
C VAL A 40 1.35 -4.91 -5.53
N MET A 41 0.50 -5.02 -6.54
CA MET A 41 -0.33 -3.92 -7.01
C MET A 41 -1.69 -4.41 -7.51
N PRO A 42 -2.67 -3.51 -7.72
CA PRO A 42 -3.95 -3.91 -8.32
C PRO A 42 -3.80 -4.41 -9.77
N MET A 43 -4.63 -5.35 -10.16
CA MET A 43 -4.72 -5.85 -11.53
C MET A 43 -5.52 -4.89 -12.41
N TYR A 44 -4.82 -4.04 -13.18
CA TYR A 44 -5.44 -3.15 -14.15
C TYR A 44 -5.44 -3.77 -15.56
N ARG A 45 -6.43 -3.43 -16.37
CA ARG A 45 -6.58 -3.84 -17.79
C ARG A 45 -5.59 -3.10 -18.70
N THR A 46 -4.29 -3.24 -18.45
CA THR A 46 -3.24 -2.59 -19.23
C THR A 46 -2.71 -3.48 -20.36
N LYS A 47 -2.02 -2.88 -21.33
CA LYS A 47 -1.26 -3.64 -22.34
C LYS A 47 -0.24 -4.58 -21.69
N PHE A 48 0.35 -4.19 -20.56
CA PHE A 48 1.27 -5.04 -19.83
C PHE A 48 0.56 -6.32 -19.36
N LEU A 49 -0.63 -6.22 -18.76
CA LEU A 49 -1.40 -7.41 -18.35
C LEU A 49 -1.57 -8.40 -19.51
N TYR A 50 -2.04 -7.92 -20.66
CA TYR A 50 -2.38 -8.77 -21.82
C TYR A 50 -1.17 -9.34 -22.58
N ASN A 51 -0.01 -8.70 -22.46
CA ASN A 51 1.21 -9.12 -23.16
C ASN A 51 2.12 -10.05 -22.33
N ASN A 52 1.69 -10.42 -21.12
CA ASN A 52 2.48 -11.23 -20.19
C ASN A 52 1.71 -12.47 -19.75
N GLU A 53 2.45 -13.48 -19.31
CA GLU A 53 1.88 -14.69 -18.74
C GLU A 53 1.86 -14.62 -17.21
N TRP A 54 0.78 -15.17 -16.66
CA TRP A 54 0.49 -15.12 -15.24
C TRP A 54 0.26 -16.52 -14.69
N GLU A 55 0.69 -16.72 -13.46
CA GLU A 55 0.42 -17.91 -12.65
C GLU A 55 -0.51 -17.52 -11.51
N LEU A 56 -1.60 -18.26 -11.31
CA LEU A 56 -2.44 -18.10 -10.13
C LEU A 56 -1.71 -18.68 -8.91
N VAL A 57 -1.35 -17.82 -7.96
CA VAL A 57 -0.59 -18.23 -6.76
C VAL A 57 -1.45 -18.28 -5.50
N HIS A 58 -2.62 -17.62 -5.51
CA HIS A 58 -3.52 -17.60 -4.36
C HIS A 58 -4.94 -17.22 -4.77
N GLU A 59 -5.94 -17.79 -4.08
CA GLU A 59 -7.33 -17.36 -4.12
C GLU A 59 -7.85 -17.18 -2.69
N GLY A 60 -8.67 -16.16 -2.48
CA GLY A 60 -9.25 -15.87 -1.19
C GLY A 60 -10.55 -15.10 -1.30
N ASN A 61 -11.14 -14.82 -0.14
CA ASN A 61 -12.34 -14.02 -0.03
C ASN A 61 -12.25 -13.17 1.24
N GLN A 62 -12.77 -11.96 1.15
CA GLN A 62 -12.83 -10.98 2.22
C GLN A 62 -14.07 -10.12 2.05
N HIS A 63 -14.26 -9.17 2.96
CA HIS A 63 -15.33 -8.20 2.87
C HIS A 63 -14.86 -6.82 3.31
N ILE A 64 -15.57 -5.80 2.84
CA ILE A 64 -15.53 -4.44 3.37
C ILE A 64 -16.95 -4.06 3.75
N GLY A 65 -17.21 -3.96 5.05
CA GLY A 65 -18.56 -3.78 5.55
C GLY A 65 -19.48 -4.92 5.09
N PRO A 66 -20.62 -4.62 4.45
CA PRO A 66 -21.53 -5.66 3.97
C PRO A 66 -21.11 -6.27 2.61
N HIS A 67 -20.12 -5.69 1.92
CA HIS A 67 -19.73 -6.12 0.58
C HIS A 67 -18.68 -7.24 0.67
N TYR A 68 -19.07 -8.46 0.29
CA TYR A 68 -18.18 -9.60 0.16
C TYR A 68 -17.59 -9.64 -1.24
N PHE A 69 -16.29 -9.95 -1.33
CA PHE A 69 -15.60 -10.12 -2.60
C PHE A 69 -14.65 -11.32 -2.55
N ASN A 70 -14.52 -11.98 -3.69
CA ASN A 70 -13.43 -12.93 -3.95
C ASN A 70 -12.27 -12.16 -4.56
N TYR A 71 -11.06 -12.61 -4.26
CA TYR A 71 -9.86 -12.07 -4.88
C TYR A 71 -8.92 -13.19 -5.31
N ALA A 72 -8.17 -12.93 -6.36
CA ALA A 72 -7.09 -13.79 -6.83
C ALA A 72 -5.77 -13.00 -6.78
N VAL A 73 -4.67 -13.70 -6.51
CA VAL A 73 -3.33 -13.15 -6.67
C VAL A 73 -2.64 -13.92 -7.77
N ILE A 74 -2.22 -13.18 -8.80
CA ILE A 74 -1.51 -13.72 -9.94
C ILE A 74 -0.08 -13.20 -9.97
N LYS A 75 0.88 -14.07 -10.29
CA LYS A 75 2.31 -13.78 -10.36
C LYS A 75 2.78 -13.76 -11.81
N GLU A 76 3.60 -12.78 -12.19
CA GLU A 76 4.25 -12.76 -13.50
C GLU A 76 5.29 -13.87 -13.60
N LYS A 77 5.23 -14.69 -14.66
CA LYS A 77 5.99 -15.95 -14.74
C LYS A 77 7.49 -15.77 -15.02
N THR A 78 7.88 -14.72 -15.73
CA THR A 78 9.23 -14.64 -16.34
C THR A 78 10.21 -13.81 -15.55
N ASN A 79 9.76 -13.14 -14.48
CA ASN A 79 10.55 -12.23 -13.65
C ASN A 79 11.29 -11.17 -14.48
N LYS A 80 10.70 -10.71 -15.59
CA LYS A 80 11.41 -9.84 -16.56
C LYS A 80 11.72 -8.44 -16.05
N LEU A 81 11.09 -8.02 -14.97
CA LEU A 81 11.33 -6.72 -14.32
C LEU A 81 12.52 -6.78 -13.33
N GLY A 82 13.07 -7.96 -13.05
CA GLY A 82 14.15 -8.16 -12.09
C GLY A 82 13.69 -8.26 -10.63
N PHE A 83 12.37 -8.39 -10.41
CA PHE A 83 11.75 -8.64 -9.12
C PHE A 83 10.41 -9.36 -9.34
N ASP A 84 9.95 -10.12 -8.33
CA ASP A 84 8.67 -10.81 -8.44
C ASP A 84 7.51 -9.80 -8.47
N LEU A 85 6.69 -9.83 -9.51
CA LEU A 85 5.50 -9.00 -9.65
C LEU A 85 4.23 -9.82 -9.39
N TYR A 86 3.39 -9.31 -8.49
CA TYR A 86 2.08 -9.86 -8.15
C TYR A 86 0.98 -8.84 -8.43
N LEU A 87 -0.09 -9.28 -9.07
CA LEU A 87 -1.30 -8.49 -9.25
C LEU A 87 -2.44 -9.09 -8.42
N VAL A 88 -3.15 -8.22 -7.70
CA VAL A 88 -4.38 -8.58 -6.99
C VAL A 88 -5.57 -8.27 -7.89
N ASP A 89 -6.32 -9.30 -8.24
CA ASP A 89 -7.55 -9.22 -8.99
C ASP A 89 -8.75 -9.31 -8.05
N ILE A 90 -9.66 -8.33 -8.16
CA ILE A 90 -10.96 -8.33 -7.51
C ILE A 90 -11.96 -7.91 -8.59
N ASN A 91 -12.70 -8.89 -9.10
CA ASN A 91 -13.64 -8.69 -10.18
C ASN A 91 -14.68 -7.62 -9.82
N GLY A 92 -14.81 -6.61 -10.68
CA GLY A 92 -15.73 -5.48 -10.50
C GLY A 92 -15.14 -4.29 -9.77
N LEU A 93 -14.00 -4.45 -9.07
CA LEU A 93 -13.33 -3.38 -8.33
C LEU A 93 -11.98 -3.00 -8.96
N LEU A 94 -11.08 -3.96 -9.17
CA LEU A 94 -9.70 -3.66 -9.59
C LEU A 94 -9.48 -3.74 -11.10
N ASP A 95 -10.30 -4.53 -11.81
CA ASP A 95 -10.21 -4.85 -13.24
C ASP A 95 -10.58 -3.67 -14.17
N ARG A 96 -9.95 -2.51 -13.95
CA ARG A 96 -10.22 -1.25 -14.64
C ARG A 96 -9.06 -0.85 -15.56
N GLU A 97 -9.36 -0.02 -16.55
CA GLU A 97 -8.34 0.50 -17.48
C GLU A 97 -7.49 1.61 -16.87
N LYS A 98 -8.09 2.50 -16.06
CA LYS A 98 -7.39 3.59 -15.39
C LYS A 98 -7.04 3.19 -13.95
N ILE A 99 -6.01 3.84 -13.43
CA ILE A 99 -5.57 3.67 -12.03
C ILE A 99 -6.54 4.42 -11.10
N TYR A 100 -6.79 5.70 -11.40
CA TYR A 100 -7.58 6.63 -10.58
C TYR A 100 -8.75 7.26 -11.35
N GLY A 101 -9.62 7.93 -10.62
CA GLY A 101 -10.67 8.80 -11.15
C GLY A 101 -12.02 8.10 -11.27
N TYR A 102 -12.25 7.04 -10.51
CA TYR A 102 -13.55 6.38 -10.41
C TYR A 102 -14.25 6.79 -9.11
N ASP A 103 -15.58 6.81 -9.15
CA ASP A 103 -16.42 7.18 -7.99
C ASP A 103 -16.21 6.23 -6.79
N ASP A 104 -15.81 5.00 -7.07
CA ASP A 104 -15.56 3.92 -6.11
C ASP A 104 -14.07 3.79 -5.72
N ASP A 105 -13.18 4.74 -6.06
CA ASP A 105 -11.73 4.63 -5.77
C ASP A 105 -11.44 4.32 -4.28
N THR A 106 -12.20 4.89 -3.37
CA THR A 106 -12.09 4.59 -1.92
C THR A 106 -12.36 3.11 -1.64
N GLU A 107 -13.42 2.56 -2.22
CA GLU A 107 -13.82 1.16 -2.06
C GLU A 107 -12.77 0.24 -2.68
N ARG A 108 -12.33 0.55 -3.90
CA ARG A 108 -11.32 -0.18 -4.67
C ARG A 108 -10.01 -0.32 -3.88
N PHE A 109 -9.45 0.80 -3.41
CA PHE A 109 -8.18 0.78 -2.70
C PHE A 109 -8.31 0.23 -1.29
N LEU A 110 -9.46 0.33 -0.63
CA LEU A 110 -9.67 -0.35 0.65
C LEU A 110 -9.73 -1.87 0.47
N ALA A 111 -10.52 -2.36 -0.49
CA ALA A 111 -10.60 -3.79 -0.82
C ALA A 111 -9.24 -4.36 -1.20
N PHE A 112 -8.45 -3.62 -2.01
CA PHE A 112 -7.09 -3.98 -2.35
C PHE A 112 -6.20 -4.16 -1.11
N GLN A 113 -6.19 -3.19 -0.20
CA GLN A 113 -5.38 -3.28 1.01
C GLN A 113 -5.80 -4.45 1.91
N VAL A 114 -7.11 -4.69 2.07
CA VAL A 114 -7.64 -5.83 2.82
C VAL A 114 -7.20 -7.15 2.18
N ALA A 115 -7.33 -7.30 0.86
CA ALA A 115 -6.91 -8.50 0.13
C ALA A 115 -5.39 -8.77 0.25
N VAL A 116 -4.56 -7.73 0.20
CA VAL A 116 -3.11 -7.85 0.39
C VAL A 116 -2.78 -8.34 1.80
N VAL A 117 -3.38 -7.73 2.82
CA VAL A 117 -3.09 -8.11 4.21
C VAL A 117 -3.60 -9.51 4.52
N ASP A 118 -4.79 -9.87 4.04
CA ASP A 118 -5.34 -11.23 4.16
C ASP A 118 -4.46 -12.28 3.44
N TRP A 119 -3.98 -11.97 2.23
CA TRP A 119 -3.04 -12.83 1.50
C TRP A 119 -1.74 -13.04 2.28
N LEU A 120 -1.12 -11.97 2.79
CA LEU A 120 0.09 -12.06 3.62
C LEU A 120 -0.16 -12.86 4.91
N ASN A 121 -1.34 -12.72 5.52
CA ASN A 121 -1.73 -13.47 6.71
C ASN A 121 -1.82 -14.99 6.45
N LYS A 122 -2.05 -15.40 5.20
CA LYS A 122 -2.14 -16.81 4.77
C LYS A 122 -0.81 -17.43 4.36
N TRP A 123 0.29 -16.67 4.31
CA TRP A 123 1.60 -17.22 3.99
C TRP A 123 2.14 -18.16 5.07
N ASN A 124 2.93 -19.16 4.70
CA ASN A 124 3.55 -20.05 5.69
C ASN A 124 4.75 -19.39 6.43
N HIS A 125 5.27 -18.30 5.88
CA HIS A 125 6.33 -17.48 6.45
C HIS A 125 5.89 -16.01 6.51
N GLN A 126 6.73 -15.14 7.05
CA GLN A 126 6.51 -13.70 7.09
C GLN A 126 7.62 -12.98 6.30
N PRO A 127 7.30 -11.90 5.57
CA PRO A 127 8.34 -11.05 5.01
C PRO A 127 9.09 -10.31 6.12
N ASP A 128 10.30 -9.85 5.82
CA ASP A 128 11.09 -9.02 6.74
C ASP A 128 10.55 -7.57 6.79
N VAL A 129 10.00 -7.06 5.68
CA VAL A 129 9.48 -5.69 5.57
C VAL A 129 8.26 -5.61 4.66
N ILE A 130 7.25 -4.86 5.06
CA ILE A 130 6.16 -4.38 4.20
C ILE A 130 6.38 -2.90 3.91
N HIS A 131 6.65 -2.57 2.66
CA HIS A 131 6.88 -1.21 2.19
C HIS A 131 5.64 -0.69 1.46
N CYS A 132 4.87 0.16 2.13
CA CYS A 132 3.66 0.80 1.62
C CYS A 132 4.00 2.11 0.92
N HIS A 133 3.41 2.34 -0.25
CA HIS A 133 3.59 3.56 -1.02
C HIS A 133 2.27 4.34 -1.16
N ASP A 134 2.26 5.57 -0.64
CA ASP A 134 1.13 6.52 -0.65
C ASP A 134 -0.19 6.00 -0.05
N HIS A 135 -1.17 6.89 0.04
CA HIS A 135 -2.45 6.68 0.73
C HIS A 135 -3.25 5.46 0.25
N HIS A 136 -3.07 5.02 -1.00
CA HIS A 136 -3.68 3.79 -1.55
C HIS A 136 -3.31 2.54 -0.75
N THR A 137 -2.24 2.60 0.03
CA THR A 137 -1.74 1.52 0.90
C THR A 137 -1.58 1.95 2.35
N GLY A 138 -2.06 3.14 2.70
CA GLY A 138 -1.81 3.80 3.98
C GLY A 138 -2.51 3.17 5.19
N LEU A 139 -3.54 2.34 4.98
CA LEU A 139 -4.20 1.61 6.06
C LEU A 139 -3.51 0.28 6.39
N ILE A 140 -2.61 -0.23 5.55
CA ILE A 140 -1.88 -1.48 5.80
C ILE A 140 -1.14 -1.46 7.14
N PRO A 141 -0.33 -0.43 7.47
CA PRO A 141 0.36 -0.38 8.77
C PRO A 141 -0.58 -0.40 9.98
N PHE A 142 -1.77 0.20 9.85
CA PHE A 142 -2.78 0.13 10.89
C PHE A 142 -3.40 -1.28 10.97
N MET A 143 -3.79 -1.85 9.84
CA MET A 143 -4.47 -3.14 9.78
C MET A 143 -3.61 -4.27 10.34
N VAL A 144 -2.33 -4.36 9.93
CA VAL A 144 -1.43 -5.41 10.44
C VAL A 144 -1.21 -5.32 11.95
N LYS A 145 -1.31 -4.11 12.53
CA LYS A 145 -1.00 -3.87 13.94
C LYS A 145 -2.22 -3.97 14.86
N TYR A 146 -3.39 -3.55 14.40
CA TYR A 146 -4.55 -3.32 15.25
C TYR A 146 -5.82 -4.06 14.85
N CYS A 147 -5.92 -4.60 13.62
CA CYS A 147 -7.04 -5.46 13.26
C CYS A 147 -6.89 -6.84 13.92
N PHE A 148 -7.96 -7.34 14.53
CA PHE A 148 -7.93 -8.57 15.32
C PHE A 148 -7.52 -9.79 14.51
N GLU A 149 -7.93 -9.83 13.24
CA GLU A 149 -7.68 -10.92 12.30
C GLU A 149 -6.19 -11.07 11.93
N PHE A 150 -5.47 -9.94 11.85
CA PHE A 150 -4.12 -9.91 11.28
C PHE A 150 -3.03 -9.77 12.36
N ARG A 151 -3.35 -9.11 13.48
CA ARG A 151 -2.36 -8.70 14.48
C ARG A 151 -1.58 -9.84 15.13
N GLN A 152 -2.14 -11.05 15.19
CA GLN A 152 -1.42 -12.17 15.80
C GLN A 152 -0.20 -12.60 15.00
N LYS A 153 -0.24 -12.41 13.67
CA LYS A 153 0.81 -12.87 12.77
C LYS A 153 1.62 -11.72 12.20
N LEU A 154 1.00 -10.57 11.92
CA LEU A 154 1.63 -9.51 11.14
C LEU A 154 2.06 -8.29 11.96
N ALA A 155 1.69 -8.18 13.25
CA ALA A 155 1.90 -6.95 14.02
C ALA A 155 3.37 -6.59 14.27
N ASP A 156 4.25 -7.60 14.30
CA ASP A 156 5.68 -7.42 14.55
C ASP A 156 6.50 -7.23 13.27
N ILE A 157 5.86 -7.26 12.08
CA ILE A 157 6.54 -7.05 10.81
C ILE A 157 6.83 -5.55 10.62
N PRO A 158 8.10 -5.15 10.38
CA PRO A 158 8.46 -3.80 9.98
C PRO A 158 7.65 -3.26 8.81
N THR A 159 6.98 -2.12 9.05
CA THR A 159 6.31 -1.36 7.99
C THR A 159 7.06 -0.07 7.70
N VAL A 160 7.32 0.16 6.41
CA VAL A 160 7.86 1.42 5.90
C VAL A 160 6.78 2.07 5.05
N PHE A 161 6.57 3.37 5.23
CA PHE A 161 5.61 4.13 4.42
C PHE A 161 6.31 5.24 3.66
N THR A 162 6.31 5.19 2.32
CA THR A 162 6.83 6.31 1.49
C THR A 162 5.71 7.23 1.04
N VAL A 163 5.88 8.52 1.30
CA VAL A 163 5.05 9.60 0.75
C VAL A 163 5.70 10.12 -0.53
N HIS A 164 5.02 9.92 -1.66
CA HIS A 164 5.40 10.51 -2.95
C HIS A 164 4.57 11.75 -3.26
N ASN A 165 3.34 11.83 -2.72
CA ASN A 165 2.51 13.01 -2.86
C ASN A 165 1.59 13.26 -1.65
N GLY A 166 2.01 14.15 -0.76
CA GLY A 166 1.26 14.56 0.44
C GLY A 166 -0.05 15.33 0.20
N GLN A 167 -0.37 15.70 -1.05
CA GLN A 167 -1.63 16.37 -1.37
C GLN A 167 -2.80 15.37 -1.45
N TYR A 168 -2.53 14.13 -1.87
CA TYR A 168 -3.54 13.06 -1.97
C TYR A 168 -3.43 12.11 -0.79
N GLN A 169 -4.42 12.14 0.09
CA GLN A 169 -4.35 11.45 1.40
C GLN A 169 -5.44 10.39 1.59
N GLY A 170 -6.39 10.28 0.66
CA GLY A 170 -7.45 9.27 0.69
C GLY A 170 -8.49 9.46 1.79
N TRP A 171 -8.92 10.69 2.08
CA TRP A 171 -9.84 11.00 3.17
C TRP A 171 -11.14 10.20 3.08
N ILE A 172 -11.54 9.57 4.20
CA ILE A 172 -12.73 8.73 4.33
C ILE A 172 -13.55 9.23 5.52
N GLY A 173 -14.84 9.46 5.32
CA GLY A 173 -15.73 9.82 6.42
C GLY A 173 -15.92 8.66 7.41
N TRP A 174 -16.11 8.98 8.70
CA TRP A 174 -16.37 7.96 9.72
C TRP A 174 -17.68 7.19 9.51
N ASP A 175 -18.57 7.67 8.64
CA ASP A 175 -19.71 6.91 8.13
C ASP A 175 -19.28 5.61 7.45
N LYS A 176 -18.03 5.46 7.03
CA LYS A 176 -17.48 4.25 6.39
C LYS A 176 -16.60 3.42 7.31
N TYR A 177 -16.57 3.68 8.63
CA TYR A 177 -15.70 2.94 9.55
C TYR A 177 -15.95 1.42 9.50
N TYR A 178 -17.20 1.02 9.28
CA TYR A 178 -17.60 -0.38 9.22
C TYR A 178 -17.07 -1.09 7.97
N TRP A 179 -16.48 -0.36 7.00
CA TRP A 179 -15.76 -0.96 5.88
C TRP A 179 -14.41 -1.56 6.29
N LEU A 180 -13.82 -1.09 7.40
CA LEU A 180 -12.55 -1.61 7.90
C LEU A 180 -12.74 -2.99 8.56
N PRO A 181 -11.75 -3.90 8.46
CA PRO A 181 -11.72 -5.11 9.25
C PRO A 181 -11.79 -4.79 10.76
N SER A 182 -12.41 -5.68 11.54
CA SER A 182 -12.59 -5.46 12.97
C SER A 182 -11.25 -5.19 13.69
N PHE A 183 -11.18 -4.11 14.46
CA PHE A 183 -9.96 -3.63 15.09
C PHE A 183 -10.17 -3.21 16.55
N ASP A 184 -9.07 -3.07 17.28
CA ASP A 184 -9.08 -2.54 18.65
C ASP A 184 -9.60 -1.09 18.67
N SER A 185 -10.85 -0.90 19.11
CA SER A 185 -11.53 0.39 19.07
C SER A 185 -10.83 1.48 19.89
N TRP A 186 -9.99 1.14 20.86
CA TRP A 186 -9.16 2.10 21.59
C TRP A 186 -8.09 2.75 20.71
N LYS A 187 -7.82 2.19 19.53
CA LYS A 187 -6.86 2.67 18.54
C LYS A 187 -7.47 3.55 17.46
N TRP A 188 -8.73 3.95 17.58
CA TRP A 188 -9.41 4.81 16.59
C TRP A 188 -8.63 6.10 16.27
N GLY A 189 -7.95 6.71 17.25
CA GLY A 189 -7.14 7.92 17.05
C GLY A 189 -5.90 7.71 16.16
N MET A 190 -5.54 6.46 15.86
CA MET A 190 -4.53 6.14 14.85
C MET A 190 -5.10 6.28 13.43
N LEU A 191 -6.39 6.08 13.23
CA LEU A 191 -7.07 6.29 11.94
C LEU A 191 -7.47 7.74 11.72
N ASP A 192 -7.87 8.42 12.80
CA ASP A 192 -8.44 9.76 12.71
C ASP A 192 -7.42 10.84 12.33
N TRP A 193 -7.82 11.72 11.43
CA TRP A 193 -7.27 13.06 11.34
C TRP A 193 -8.39 14.04 11.00
N ASN A 194 -8.58 15.05 11.86
CA ASN A 194 -9.58 16.10 11.66
C ASN A 194 -11.01 15.54 11.49
N ASN A 195 -11.43 14.60 12.35
CA ASN A 195 -12.74 13.96 12.34
C ASN A 195 -13.04 13.16 11.05
N SER A 196 -12.00 12.62 10.43
CA SER A 196 -12.10 11.73 9.26
C SER A 196 -11.06 10.62 9.39
N ILE A 197 -11.36 9.44 8.85
CA ILE A 197 -10.34 8.42 8.63
C ILE A 197 -9.41 8.94 7.54
N ASN A 198 -8.12 9.08 7.84
CA ASN A 198 -7.13 9.58 6.89
C ASN A 198 -6.04 8.50 6.71
N PRO A 199 -6.06 7.74 5.60
CA PRO A 199 -5.08 6.69 5.30
C PRO A 199 -3.62 7.16 5.38
N MET A 200 -3.29 8.34 4.86
CA MET A 200 -1.91 8.84 4.95
C MET A 200 -1.53 9.18 6.40
N ALA A 201 -2.39 9.87 7.14
CA ALA A 201 -2.13 10.17 8.53
C ALA A 201 -2.00 8.89 9.37
N SER A 202 -2.86 7.91 9.10
CA SER A 202 -2.83 6.60 9.73
C SER A 202 -1.52 5.86 9.45
N ALA A 203 -1.06 5.87 8.20
CA ALA A 203 0.22 5.31 7.81
C ALA A 203 1.37 5.99 8.56
N VAL A 204 1.40 7.33 8.57
CA VAL A 204 2.45 8.10 9.24
C VAL A 204 2.46 7.85 10.74
N LYS A 205 1.31 7.69 11.39
CA LYS A 205 1.20 7.33 12.82
C LYS A 205 1.65 5.88 13.09
N CYS A 206 1.24 4.94 12.25
CA CYS A 206 1.38 3.50 12.52
C CYS A 206 2.67 2.88 11.99
N ALA A 207 3.23 3.42 10.91
CA ALA A 207 4.42 2.87 10.28
C ALA A 207 5.63 2.97 11.19
N TRP A 208 6.53 2.00 11.05
CA TRP A 208 7.76 1.94 11.82
C TRP A 208 8.77 2.98 11.34
N LYS A 209 8.84 3.18 10.02
CA LYS A 209 9.57 4.28 9.39
C LYS A 209 8.73 4.95 8.32
N VAL A 210 8.90 6.25 8.19
CA VAL A 210 8.30 7.05 7.12
C VAL A 210 9.42 7.57 6.24
N THR A 211 9.25 7.47 4.93
CA THR A 211 10.21 7.99 3.97
C THR A 211 9.55 8.94 2.99
N THR A 212 10.33 9.84 2.43
CA THR A 212 9.88 10.76 1.37
C THR A 212 10.88 10.72 0.22
N VAL A 213 10.47 11.22 -0.95
CA VAL A 213 11.27 11.17 -2.19
C VAL A 213 12.49 12.11 -2.21
N SER A 214 12.66 12.94 -1.20
CA SER A 214 13.86 13.74 -0.95
C SER A 214 13.84 14.38 0.44
N HIS A 215 15.01 14.83 0.91
CA HIS A 215 15.10 15.58 2.15
C HIS A 215 14.33 16.92 2.07
N SER A 216 14.44 17.65 0.96
CA SER A 216 13.70 18.89 0.75
C SER A 216 12.18 18.65 0.79
N TYR A 217 11.71 17.55 0.22
CA TYR A 217 10.29 17.23 0.21
C TYR A 217 9.76 16.88 1.61
N LEU A 218 10.57 16.24 2.46
CA LEU A 218 10.20 16.06 3.86
C LEU A 218 10.02 17.40 4.59
N GLU A 219 10.92 18.36 4.35
CA GLU A 219 10.81 19.70 4.91
C GLU A 219 9.58 20.45 4.38
N GLU A 220 9.27 20.29 3.09
CA GLU A 220 8.05 20.83 2.49
C GLU A 220 6.78 20.26 3.13
N LEU A 221 6.70 18.93 3.34
CA LEU A 221 5.54 18.31 4.00
C LEU A 221 5.32 18.80 5.44
N ARG A 222 6.40 19.22 6.12
CA ARG A 222 6.30 19.81 7.47
C ARG A 222 5.71 21.23 7.46
N GLN A 223 5.62 21.86 6.30
CA GLN A 223 5.12 23.23 6.10
C GLN A 223 3.83 23.28 5.27
N SER A 224 3.65 22.33 4.36
CA SER A 224 2.53 22.23 3.42
C SER A 224 2.31 20.76 3.03
N ALA A 225 1.41 20.11 3.76
CA ALA A 225 0.96 18.73 3.54
C ALA A 225 -0.56 18.64 3.69
N ASN A 226 -1.28 19.64 3.18
CA ASN A 226 -2.74 19.67 3.12
C ASN A 226 -3.39 19.27 4.46
N GLY A 227 -2.93 19.89 5.55
CA GLY A 227 -3.45 19.69 6.91
C GLY A 227 -2.69 18.65 7.76
N LEU A 228 -1.69 17.95 7.21
CA LEU A 228 -0.84 16.98 7.94
C LEU A 228 0.48 17.58 8.44
N GLU A 229 0.69 18.89 8.32
CA GLU A 229 1.97 19.56 8.63
C GLU A 229 2.44 19.25 10.05
N ASN A 230 1.53 19.41 11.03
CA ASN A 230 1.80 19.12 12.44
C ASN A 230 2.13 17.65 12.68
N LEU A 231 1.53 16.73 11.91
CA LEU A 231 1.82 15.31 12.02
C LEU A 231 3.25 15.02 11.54
N PHE A 232 3.64 15.55 10.37
CA PHE A 232 4.99 15.38 9.86
C PHE A 232 6.05 16.05 10.76
N GLN A 233 5.72 17.16 11.41
CA GLN A 233 6.58 17.76 12.43
C GLN A 233 6.73 16.87 13.66
N TYR A 234 5.63 16.30 14.15
CA TYR A 234 5.63 15.42 15.33
C TYR A 234 6.40 14.11 15.07
N GLU A 235 6.27 13.55 13.87
CA GLU A 235 6.84 12.24 13.50
C GLU A 235 8.23 12.33 12.84
N VAL A 236 8.94 13.46 13.02
CA VAL A 236 10.27 13.68 12.43
C VAL A 236 11.29 12.61 12.86
N GLY A 237 11.21 12.10 14.09
CA GLY A 237 12.16 11.13 14.63
C GLY A 237 12.17 9.77 13.90
N LYS A 238 11.08 9.42 13.20
CA LYS A 238 10.99 8.20 12.38
C LYS A 238 10.90 8.48 10.88
N SER A 239 11.01 9.75 10.48
CA SER A 239 10.88 10.19 9.10
C SER A 239 12.24 10.50 8.47
N SER A 240 12.47 10.04 7.25
CA SER A 240 13.72 10.29 6.50
C SER A 240 13.46 10.60 5.04
N GLY A 241 14.10 11.65 4.51
CA GLY A 241 14.08 11.91 3.07
C GLY A 241 15.15 11.10 2.34
N ILE A 242 14.73 10.28 1.37
CA ILE A 242 15.62 9.47 0.54
C ILE A 242 15.44 9.93 -0.90
N LEU A 243 16.48 10.51 -1.48
CA LEU A 243 16.42 11.01 -2.85
C LEU A 243 16.14 9.86 -3.82
N ASN A 244 15.09 9.99 -4.63
CA ASN A 244 14.80 9.04 -5.69
C ASN A 244 15.99 8.95 -6.67
N GLY A 245 16.41 7.72 -6.97
CA GLY A 245 17.28 7.40 -8.09
C GLY A 245 16.49 6.74 -9.21
N ILE A 246 16.85 7.01 -10.47
CA ILE A 246 16.34 6.33 -11.67
C ILE A 246 17.52 5.59 -12.30
#